data_AF-A0A350DBR9-F1
#
_entry.id   AF-A0A350DBR9-F1
#
_cell.length_a   1.000
_cell.length_b   1.000
_cell.length_c   1.000
_cell.angle_alpha   90.00
_cell.angle_beta   90.00
_cell.angle_gamma   90.00
#
_symmetry.space_group_name_H-M   'P 1'
#
loop_
_entity.id
_entity.type
_entity.pdbx_description
1 polymer ?
#
loop_
_entity_poly.entity_id
_entity_poly.type
_entity_poly.pdbx_seq_one_letter_code
_entity_poly.pdbx_strand_id
1 'polypeptide(L)'
;AQLPPSATAARPELAGRSFHAVGVSWVMHPENPNVPTSHGNVRFFIAAKEGEPPVWWFGGGFDLTPYYPVFEDVVHWHQVAREACAPFGEGV
;
A
#
# COMPACT_ATOMS: atom_id res chain seq x y z
N ALA A 1 18.82 4.62 -12.79
CA ALA A 1 18.78 4.63 -11.31
C ALA A 1 19.02 3.21 -10.81
N GLN A 2 19.82 3.02 -9.75
CA GLN A 2 19.94 1.72 -9.06
C GLN A 2 18.92 1.67 -7.91
N LEU A 3 18.42 0.48 -7.59
CA LEU A 3 17.53 0.29 -6.44
C LEU A 3 18.30 0.57 -5.13
N PRO A 4 17.63 1.15 -4.12
CA PRO A 4 18.25 1.35 -2.82
C PRO A 4 18.59 -0.01 -2.17
N PRO A 5 19.68 -0.11 -1.39
CA PRO A 5 20.13 -1.39 -0.81
C PRO A 5 19.07 -2.11 0.03
N SER A 6 18.17 -1.37 0.68
CA SER A 6 17.05 -1.94 1.45
C SER A 6 16.07 -2.73 0.58
N ALA A 7 15.90 -2.37 -0.70
CA ALA A 7 15.01 -3.07 -1.62
C ALA A 7 15.64 -4.37 -2.17
N THR A 8 16.97 -4.42 -2.28
CA THR A 8 17.70 -5.58 -2.82
C THR A 8 18.20 -6.53 -1.73
N ALA A 9 18.32 -6.09 -0.48
CA ALA A 9 18.81 -6.92 0.63
C ALA A 9 17.94 -8.18 0.87
N ALA A 10 16.62 -8.03 0.78
CA ALA A 10 15.69 -9.15 0.90
C ALA A 10 15.35 -9.82 -0.45
N ARG A 11 15.83 -9.25 -1.56
CA ARG A 11 15.50 -9.66 -2.94
C ARG A 11 16.73 -9.52 -3.86
N PRO A 12 17.75 -10.38 -3.70
CA PRO A 12 18.99 -10.31 -4.48
C PRO A 12 18.77 -10.38 -5.99
N GLU A 13 17.69 -11.02 -6.43
CA GLU A 13 17.28 -11.15 -7.84
C GLU A 13 16.97 -9.79 -8.52
N LEU A 14 16.78 -8.73 -7.73
CA LEU A 14 16.55 -7.37 -8.21
C LEU A 14 17.84 -6.60 -8.51
N ALA A 15 19.00 -7.12 -8.09
CA ALA A 15 20.28 -6.46 -8.31
C ALA A 15 20.58 -6.34 -9.82
N GLY A 16 20.98 -5.14 -10.25
CA GLY A 16 21.34 -4.87 -11.65
C GLY A 16 20.15 -4.78 -12.62
N ARG A 17 18.91 -4.91 -12.14
CA ARG A 17 17.71 -4.69 -12.96
C ARG A 17 17.39 -3.21 -13.12
N SER A 18 16.86 -2.81 -14.28
CA SER A 18 16.19 -1.52 -14.42
C SER A 18 14.81 -1.60 -13.75
N PHE A 19 14.29 -0.48 -13.25
CA PHE A 19 13.01 -0.49 -12.54
C PHE A 19 12.16 0.74 -12.82
N HIS A 20 10.85 0.55 -12.67
CA HIS A 20 9.86 1.63 -12.61
C HIS A 20 8.98 1.43 -11.38
N ALA A 21 8.67 2.54 -10.72
CA ALA A 21 7.75 2.57 -9.60
C ALA A 21 6.81 3.75 -9.76
N VAL A 22 5.51 3.51 -9.63
CA VAL A 22 4.46 4.52 -9.67
C VAL A 22 3.53 4.32 -8.47
N GLY A 23 2.96 5.39 -7.96
CA GLY A 23 2.00 5.28 -6.88
C GLY A 23 1.38 6.61 -6.48
N VAL A 24 0.30 6.52 -5.72
CA VAL A 24 -0.38 7.63 -5.07
C VAL A 24 -0.33 7.38 -3.57
N SER A 25 0.05 8.42 -2.82
CA SER A 25 0.08 8.40 -1.36
C SER A 25 -0.58 9.66 -0.85
N TRP A 26 -1.41 9.55 0.17
CA TRP A 26 -2.07 10.70 0.78
C TRP A 26 -2.15 10.57 2.29
N VAL A 27 -2.17 11.71 2.95
CA VAL A 27 -2.49 11.86 4.37
C VAL A 27 -3.42 13.05 4.49
N MET A 28 -4.53 12.88 5.20
CA MET A 28 -5.52 13.92 5.44
C MET A 28 -5.60 14.21 6.92
N HIS A 29 -5.36 15.47 7.30
CA HIS A 29 -5.48 15.98 8.66
C HIS A 29 -6.64 16.98 8.72
N PRO A 30 -7.83 16.55 9.17
CA PRO A 30 -8.95 17.44 9.38
C PRO A 30 -8.68 18.45 10.51
N GLU A 31 -9.26 19.64 10.42
CA GLU A 31 -9.18 20.66 11.47
C GLU A 31 -9.97 20.27 12.73
N ASN A 32 -11.13 19.62 12.55
CA ASN A 32 -11.98 19.18 13.66
C ASN A 32 -11.48 17.84 14.22
N PRO A 33 -11.12 17.75 15.52
CA PRO A 33 -10.59 16.52 16.11
C PRO A 33 -11.60 15.37 16.22
N ASN A 34 -12.89 15.64 16.01
CA ASN A 34 -13.91 14.59 15.90
C ASN A 34 -13.86 13.87 14.54
N VAL A 35 -13.08 14.38 13.57
CA VAL A 35 -12.83 13.70 12.29
C VAL A 35 -11.44 13.06 12.34
N PRO A 36 -11.32 11.75 12.12
CA PRO A 36 -10.03 11.07 12.17
C PRO A 36 -9.04 11.59 11.12
N THR A 37 -7.74 11.54 11.45
CA THR A 37 -6.72 11.53 10.40
C THR A 37 -6.85 10.25 9.59
N SER A 38 -6.61 10.31 8.28
CA SER A 38 -6.57 9.12 7.44
C SER A 38 -5.36 9.12 6.51
N HIS A 39 -4.90 7.93 6.18
CA HIS A 39 -3.83 7.71 5.22
C HIS A 39 -4.24 6.63 4.22
N GLY A 40 -3.68 6.72 3.02
CA GLY A 40 -3.71 5.60 2.09
C GLY A 40 -2.61 5.67 1.05
N ASN A 41 -2.35 4.51 0.48
CA ASN A 41 -1.32 4.30 -0.51
C ASN A 41 -1.74 3.22 -1.50
N VAL A 42 -1.49 3.44 -2.78
CA VAL A 42 -1.50 2.40 -3.82
C VAL A 42 -0.28 2.60 -4.71
N ARG A 43 0.49 1.54 -4.93
CA ARG A 43 1.72 1.59 -5.71
C ARG A 43 1.94 0.32 -6.51
N PHE A 44 2.61 0.47 -7.64
CA PHE A 44 3.05 -0.60 -8.52
C PHE A 44 4.55 -0.50 -8.71
N PHE A 45 5.22 -1.65 -8.65
CA PHE A 45 6.65 -1.79 -8.90
C PHE A 45 6.91 -2.86 -9.95
N ILE A 46 7.84 -2.58 -10.87
CA ILE A 46 8.34 -3.56 -11.84
C ILE A 46 9.85 -3.40 -12.04
N ALA A 47 10.58 -4.52 -12.04
CA ALA A 47 11.99 -4.61 -12.35
C ALA A 47 12.26 -5.57 -13.51
N ALA A 48 12.96 -5.07 -14.53
CA ALA A 48 13.24 -5.79 -15.76
C ALA A 48 14.74 -5.99 -15.97
N LYS A 49 15.08 -7.11 -16.61
CA LYS A 49 16.43 -7.42 -17.09
C LYS A 49 16.30 -8.20 -18.39
N GLU A 50 17.11 -7.88 -19.37
CA GLU A 50 17.08 -8.55 -20.66
C GLU A 50 17.34 -10.05 -20.50
N GLY A 51 16.53 -10.87 -21.17
CA GLY A 51 16.60 -12.34 -21.08
C GLY A 51 16.02 -12.96 -19.81
N GLU A 52 15.51 -12.17 -18.86
CA GLU A 52 14.87 -12.67 -17.64
C GLU A 52 13.43 -12.17 -17.50
N PRO A 53 12.50 -12.96 -16.94
CA PRO A 53 11.15 -12.49 -16.68
C PRO A 53 11.17 -11.29 -15.71
N PRO A 54 10.26 -10.31 -15.86
CA PRO A 54 10.18 -9.18 -14.96
C PRO A 54 9.68 -9.62 -13.58
N VAL A 55 10.21 -9.00 -12.53
CA VAL A 55 9.71 -9.15 -11.16
C VAL A 55 8.83 -7.94 -10.85
N TRP A 56 7.60 -8.16 -10.43
CA TRP A 56 6.65 -7.08 -10.17
C TRP A 56 5.74 -7.40 -9.00
N TRP A 57 5.22 -6.34 -8.38
CA TRP A 57 4.21 -6.47 -7.33
C TRP A 57 3.44 -5.16 -7.17
N PHE A 58 2.22 -5.28 -6.66
CA PHE A 58 1.49 -4.16 -6.09
C PHE A 58 1.79 -4.05 -4.60
N GLY A 59 1.61 -2.86 -4.06
CA GLY A 59 1.57 -2.61 -2.63
C GLY A 59 0.58 -1.51 -2.34
N GLY A 60 0.05 -1.48 -1.13
CA GLY A 60 -0.88 -0.45 -0.73
C GLY A 60 -1.59 -0.77 0.57
N GLY A 61 -2.58 0.06 0.87
CA GLY A 61 -3.41 -0.02 2.06
C GLY A 61 -3.99 1.33 2.39
N PHE A 62 -4.86 1.34 3.38
CA PHE A 62 -5.42 2.55 3.98
C PHE A 62 -5.65 2.31 5.46
N ASP A 63 -5.63 3.39 6.23
CA ASP A 63 -5.81 3.35 7.69
C ASP A 63 -6.47 4.62 8.21
N LEU A 64 -7.09 4.48 9.37
CA LEU A 64 -7.86 5.51 10.06
C LEU A 64 -7.27 5.72 11.46
N THR A 65 -6.96 6.97 11.80
CA THR A 65 -6.34 7.37 13.07
C THR A 65 -7.27 8.34 13.81
N PRO A 66 -8.27 7.83 14.54
CA PRO A 66 -9.20 8.66 15.31
C PRO A 66 -8.54 9.26 16.56
N TYR A 67 -8.95 10.47 16.93
CA TYR A 67 -8.62 11.07 18.22
C TYR A 67 -9.72 10.81 19.25
N TYR A 68 -10.97 11.07 18.85
CA TYR A 68 -12.19 10.75 19.59
C TYR A 68 -12.99 9.71 18.81
N PRO A 69 -12.74 8.40 19.02
CA PRO A 69 -13.32 7.35 18.19
C PRO A 69 -14.83 7.20 18.42
N VAL A 70 -15.56 7.02 17.32
CA VAL A 70 -16.96 6.57 17.29
C VAL A 70 -16.95 5.09 16.93
N PHE A 71 -17.62 4.25 17.72
CA PHE A 71 -17.55 2.80 17.56
C PHE A 71 -18.13 2.36 16.21
N GLU A 72 -19.24 2.98 15.80
CA GLU A 72 -19.90 2.71 14.52
C GLU A 72 -18.99 3.01 13.32
N ASP A 73 -18.19 4.07 13.38
CA ASP A 73 -17.25 4.44 12.31
C ASP A 73 -16.12 3.40 12.18
N VAL A 74 -15.62 2.86 13.29
CA VAL A 74 -14.61 1.80 13.28
C VAL A 74 -15.17 0.52 12.66
N VAL A 75 -16.39 0.13 13.06
CA VAL A 75 -17.06 -1.03 12.46
C VAL A 75 -17.29 -0.81 10.96
N HIS A 76 -17.77 0.37 10.57
CA HIS A 76 -17.99 0.71 9.17
C HIS A 76 -16.70 0.65 8.35
N TRP A 77 -15.60 1.24 8.86
CA TRP A 77 -14.30 1.22 8.20
C TRP A 77 -13.80 -0.19 7.92
N HIS A 78 -13.83 -1.06 8.94
CA HIS A 78 -13.41 -2.46 8.80
C HIS A 78 -14.36 -3.27 7.91
N GLN A 79 -15.66 -2.99 7.94
CA GLN A 79 -16.63 -3.66 7.09
C GLN A 79 -16.40 -3.33 5.61
N VAL A 80 -16.19 -2.05 5.27
CA VAL A 80 -15.88 -1.62 3.90
C VAL A 80 -14.57 -2.25 3.42
N ALA A 81 -13.54 -2.30 4.28
CA ALA A 81 -12.28 -2.97 3.95
C ALA A 81 -12.49 -4.46 3.65
N ARG A 82 -13.26 -5.17 4.50
CA ARG A 82 -13.58 -6.59 4.28
C ARG A 82 -14.35 -6.80 2.99
N GLU A 83 -15.36 -5.98 2.71
CA GLU A 83 -16.17 -6.06 1.50
C GLU A 83 -15.34 -5.81 0.24
N ALA A 84 -14.37 -4.89 0.29
CA ALA A 84 -13.43 -4.67 -0.79
C ALA A 84 -12.51 -5.88 -1.03
N CYS A 85 -12.10 -6.60 0.03
CA CYS A 85 -11.28 -7.80 -0.07
C CYS A 85 -12.07 -9.06 -0.47
N ALA A 86 -13.36 -9.14 -0.14
CA ALA A 86 -14.16 -10.37 -0.30
C ALA A 86 -14.10 -11.02 -1.69
N PRO A 87 -14.10 -10.29 -2.82
CA PRO A 87 -13.98 -10.89 -4.15
C PRO A 87 -12.63 -11.55 -4.45
N PHE A 88 -11.59 -11.33 -3.65
CA PHE A 88 -10.23 -11.84 -3.87
C PHE A 88 -9.92 -13.16 -3.14
N GLY A 89 -10.86 -13.67 -2.34
CA GLY A 89 -10.78 -14.98 -1.67
C GLY A 89 -10.96 -14.91 -0.16
N GLU A 90 -11.39 -16.02 0.45
CA GLU A 90 -11.71 -16.09 1.90
C GLU A 90 -10.49 -15.94 2.82
N GLY A 91 -9.27 -16.11 2.29
CA GLY A 91 -8.01 -15.97 3.02
C GLY A 91 -7.34 -14.61 2.87
N VAL A 92 -8.04 -13.63 2.30
CA VAL A 92 -7.59 -12.24 2.14
C VAL A 92 -8.19 -11.36 3.24
#